data_AF-D5MKM7-F1
#
_entry.id   AF-D5MKM7-F1
#
_cell.length_a   1.000
_cell.length_b   1.000
_cell.length_c   1.000
_cell.angle_alpha   90.00
_cell.angle_beta   90.00
_cell.angle_gamma   90.00
#
_symmetry.space_group_name_H-M   'P 1'
#
loop_
_entity.id
_entity.type
_entity.pdbx_description
1 polymer ?
#
loop_
_entity_poly.entity_id
_entity_poly.type
_entity_poly.pdbx_seq_one_letter_code
_entity_poly.pdbx_strand_id
1 'polypeptide(L)'
;MLGTSKTSYMDLFSELMYVKTTPWSYEREWRLVTVARLDDADLHGDWGFHPQELAGVYLGPRCSGQHREDIMALRAMGLDHIRVWQAAANPEQGTLEFQPLEL
;
A
#
# COMPACT_ATOMS: atom_id res chain seq x y z
N MET A 1 -29.76 8.14 -10.98
CA MET A 1 -29.30 8.82 -12.22
C MET A 1 -27.79 8.63 -12.28
N LEU A 2 -27.30 7.65 -13.03
CA LEU A 2 -25.86 7.45 -13.24
C LEU A 2 -25.46 8.28 -14.47
N GLY A 3 -24.47 9.15 -14.28
CA GLY A 3 -24.05 10.14 -15.27
C GLY A 3 -23.50 9.52 -16.55
N THR A 4 -23.86 10.12 -17.68
CA THR A 4 -23.42 9.81 -19.05
C THR A 4 -21.98 10.27 -19.30
N SER A 5 -21.02 9.73 -18.55
CA SER A 5 -19.59 9.88 -18.86
C SER A 5 -19.10 8.60 -19.54
N LYS A 6 -18.37 8.75 -20.65
CA LYS A 6 -17.69 7.65 -21.34
C LYS A 6 -16.41 7.30 -20.55
N THR A 7 -16.58 6.94 -19.29
CA THR A 7 -15.48 6.57 -18.39
C THR A 7 -14.86 5.29 -18.92
N SER A 8 -13.55 5.31 -19.23
CA SER A 8 -12.88 4.11 -19.70
C SER A 8 -12.80 3.09 -18.55
N TYR A 9 -12.67 1.81 -18.89
CA TYR A 9 -12.46 0.76 -17.88
C TYR A 9 -11.29 1.11 -16.94
N MET A 10 -10.23 1.72 -17.48
CA MET A 10 -9.05 2.13 -16.71
C MET A 10 -9.34 3.23 -15.70
N ASP A 11 -10.26 4.15 -16.01
CA ASP A 11 -10.62 5.24 -15.10
C ASP A 11 -11.41 4.70 -13.91
N LEU A 12 -12.37 3.80 -14.17
CA LEU A 12 -13.17 3.11 -13.15
C LEU A 12 -12.31 2.18 -12.29
N PHE A 13 -11.40 1.45 -12.92
CA PHE A 13 -10.43 0.60 -12.24
C PHE A 13 -9.55 1.43 -11.31
N SER A 14 -8.97 2.53 -11.80
CA SER A 14 -8.13 3.43 -11.00
C SER A 14 -8.88 4.02 -9.81
N GLU A 15 -10.11 4.50 -10.01
CA GLU A 15 -10.94 5.02 -8.92
C GLU A 15 -11.17 3.96 -7.83
N LEU A 16 -11.59 2.75 -8.21
CA LEU A 16 -11.87 1.67 -7.27
C LEU A 16 -10.61 1.14 -6.56
N MET A 17 -9.44 1.18 -7.21
CA MET A 17 -8.17 0.78 -6.60
C MET A 17 -7.79 1.64 -5.39
N TYR A 18 -8.03 2.95 -5.48
CA TYR A 18 -7.58 3.90 -4.47
C TYR A 18 -8.65 4.25 -3.43
N VAL A 19 -9.91 3.86 -3.66
CA VAL A 19 -10.99 4.06 -2.69
C VAL A 19 -10.95 2.97 -1.63
N LYS A 20 -10.55 3.36 -0.41
CA LYS A 20 -10.76 2.54 0.79
C LYS A 20 -11.99 3.05 1.53
N THR A 21 -13.04 2.24 1.60
CA THR A 21 -14.21 2.59 2.42
C THR A 21 -13.87 2.39 3.90
N THR A 22 -14.36 3.29 4.75
CA THR A 22 -14.15 3.27 6.21
C THR A 22 -14.54 1.95 6.88
N PRO A 23 -15.60 1.23 6.43
CA PRO A 23 -15.92 -0.10 6.93
C PRO A 23 -14.75 -1.08 6.83
N TRP A 24 -13.90 -1.00 5.81
CA TRP A 24 -12.76 -1.91 5.61
C TRP A 24 -11.48 -1.48 6.34
N SER A 25 -11.57 -0.53 7.27
CA SER A 25 -10.43 -0.09 8.06
C SER A 25 -9.89 -1.19 9.00
N TYR A 26 -10.73 -2.17 9.39
CA TYR A 26 -10.35 -3.26 10.28
C TYR A 26 -9.47 -4.33 9.62
N GLU A 27 -9.54 -4.50 8.30
CA GLU A 27 -8.86 -5.61 7.60
C GLU A 27 -7.35 -5.55 7.79
N ARG A 28 -6.75 -4.36 7.91
CA ARG A 28 -5.29 -4.15 8.05
C ARG A 28 -4.43 -4.93 7.01
N GLU A 29 -5.06 -5.46 5.96
CA GLU A 29 -4.44 -6.26 4.92
C GLU A 29 -3.84 -5.39 3.82
N TRP A 30 -2.78 -5.90 3.20
CA TRP A 30 -2.20 -5.34 2.00
C TRP A 30 -3.00 -5.85 0.79
N ARG A 31 -3.43 -4.95 -0.08
CA ARG A 31 -4.19 -5.32 -1.28
C ARG A 31 -3.27 -5.29 -2.49
N LEU A 32 -3.18 -6.43 -3.16
CA LEU A 32 -2.60 -6.54 -4.49
C LEU A 32 -3.74 -6.49 -5.51
N VAL A 33 -3.72 -5.49 -6.39
CA VAL A 33 -4.70 -5.41 -7.47
C VAL A 33 -4.08 -6.08 -8.69
N THR A 34 -4.62 -7.23 -9.05
CA THR A 34 -4.12 -8.06 -10.14
C THR A 34 -5.28 -8.82 -10.77
N VAL A 35 -5.02 -9.46 -11.91
CA VAL A 35 -5.98 -10.38 -12.53
C VAL A 35 -5.98 -11.66 -11.70
N ALA A 36 -7.18 -12.16 -11.36
CA ALA A 36 -7.33 -13.44 -10.69
C ALA A 36 -6.66 -14.55 -11.51
N ARG A 37 -5.94 -15.45 -10.83
CA ARG A 37 -5.36 -16.62 -11.49
C ARG A 37 -6.48 -17.59 -11.87
N LEU A 38 -6.22 -18.43 -12.88
CA LEU A 38 -7.20 -19.41 -13.37
C LEU A 38 -7.62 -20.42 -12.29
N ASP A 39 -6.79 -20.60 -11.27
CA ASP A 39 -6.94 -21.51 -10.14
C ASP A 39 -7.36 -20.82 -8.83
N ASP A 40 -7.52 -19.48 -8.82
CA ASP A 40 -8.06 -18.76 -7.67
C ASP A 40 -9.56 -19.06 -7.54
N ALA A 41 -9.92 -20.05 -6.72
CA ALA A 41 -11.31 -20.39 -6.42
C ALA A 41 -11.90 -19.56 -5.25
N ASP A 42 -11.03 -18.92 -4.46
CA ASP A 42 -11.37 -18.21 -3.24
C ASP A 42 -11.27 -16.67 -3.37
N LEU A 43 -11.82 -15.96 -2.39
CA LEU A 43 -11.81 -14.49 -2.32
C LEU A 43 -10.45 -13.90 -1.88
N HIS A 44 -9.47 -14.75 -1.59
CA HIS A 44 -8.11 -14.39 -1.23
C HIS A 44 -7.14 -15.40 -1.85
N GLY A 45 -5.89 -15.00 -2.04
CA GLY A 45 -4.85 -15.87 -2.55
C GLY A 45 -3.49 -15.47 -1.98
N ASP A 46 -2.63 -16.45 -1.78
CA ASP A 46 -1.27 -16.23 -1.29
C ASP A 46 -0.34 -15.84 -2.45
N TRP A 47 0.23 -14.64 -2.35
CA TRP A 47 1.22 -14.15 -3.29
C TRP A 47 2.59 -14.19 -2.63
N GLY A 48 3.32 -15.28 -2.89
CA GLY A 48 4.74 -15.34 -2.57
C GLY A 48 5.51 -14.28 -3.36
N PHE A 49 6.49 -13.66 -2.72
CA PHE A 49 7.47 -12.80 -3.36
C PHE A 49 8.87 -13.21 -2.89
N HIS A 50 9.85 -13.03 -3.76
CA HIS A 50 11.24 -13.22 -3.39
C HIS A 50 11.73 -11.98 -2.62
N PRO A 51 12.47 -12.09 -1.49
CA PRO A 51 12.83 -10.93 -0.66
C PRO A 51 13.49 -9.76 -1.42
N GLN A 52 14.25 -10.08 -2.46
CA GLN A 52 14.96 -9.14 -3.32
C GLN A 52 14.04 -8.37 -4.28
N GLU A 53 12.79 -8.81 -4.46
CA GLU A 53 11.77 -8.09 -5.24
C GLU A 53 11.19 -6.92 -4.45
N LEU A 54 11.21 -6.97 -3.12
CA LEU A 54 10.79 -5.87 -2.29
C LEU A 54 11.88 -4.81 -2.24
N ALA A 55 11.69 -3.71 -2.96
CA ALA A 55 12.67 -2.61 -3.01
C ALA A 55 12.49 -1.59 -1.88
N GLY A 56 11.27 -1.47 -1.34
CA GLY A 56 10.92 -0.32 -0.54
C GLY A 56 9.60 -0.39 0.24
N VAL A 57 9.55 0.29 1.38
CA VAL A 57 8.35 0.43 2.22
C VAL A 57 8.07 1.90 2.50
N TYR A 58 6.87 2.36 2.16
CA TYR A 58 6.44 3.74 2.40
C TYR A 58 5.41 3.77 3.53
N LEU A 59 5.79 4.35 4.66
CA LEU A 59 4.92 4.50 5.83
C LEU A 59 4.04 5.74 5.69
N GLY A 60 2.75 5.59 5.99
CA GLY A 60 1.82 6.72 6.00
C GLY A 60 2.12 7.73 7.11
N PRO A 61 1.61 8.97 7.00
CA PRO A 61 1.91 10.05 7.95
C PRO A 61 1.34 9.84 9.36
N ARG A 62 0.41 8.88 9.51
CA ARG A 62 -0.18 8.48 10.79
C ARG A 62 0.33 7.11 11.27
N CYS A 63 1.45 6.62 10.72
CA CYS A 63 2.08 5.41 11.23
C CYS A 63 2.51 5.63 12.68
N SER A 64 2.09 4.75 13.59
CA SER A 64 2.50 4.85 14.99
C SER A 64 4.00 4.58 15.16
N GLY A 65 4.60 5.13 16.21
CA GLY A 65 6.01 4.86 16.54
C GLY A 65 6.32 3.37 16.67
N GLN A 66 5.44 2.61 17.34
CA GLN A 66 5.58 1.16 17.51
C GLN A 66 5.59 0.43 16.15
N HIS A 67 4.62 0.68 15.27
CA HIS A 67 4.58 0.04 13.96
C HIS A 67 5.79 0.40 13.09
N ARG A 68 6.27 1.64 13.18
CA ARG A 68 7.51 2.03 12.52
C ARG A 68 8.69 1.20 13.04
N GLU A 69 8.83 1.07 14.36
CA GLU A 69 9.88 0.26 14.98
C GLU A 69 9.80 -1.21 14.59
N ASP A 70 8.60 -1.79 14.58
CA ASP A 70 8.36 -3.18 14.15
C ASP A 70 8.84 -3.40 12.70
N ILE A 71 8.51 -2.47 11.79
CA ILE A 71 8.95 -2.53 10.39
C ILE A 71 10.48 -2.39 10.28
N MET A 72 11.08 -1.50 11.05
CA MET A 72 12.55 -1.35 11.07
C MET A 72 13.24 -2.59 11.64
N ALA A 73 12.65 -3.25 12.63
CA ALA A 73 13.15 -4.50 13.17
C ALA A 73 13.09 -5.64 12.12
N LEU A 74 11.97 -5.75 11.39
CA LEU A 74 11.84 -6.71 10.27
C LEU A 74 12.89 -6.45 9.18
N ARG A 75 13.15 -5.18 8.86
CA ARG A 75 14.21 -4.80 7.91
C ARG A 75 15.57 -5.35 8.35
N ALA A 76 15.91 -5.20 9.62
CA ALA A 76 17.17 -5.67 10.20
C ALA A 76 17.30 -7.21 10.24
N MET A 77 16.23 -7.96 9.95
CA MET A 77 16.25 -9.43 9.88
C MET A 77 16.68 -9.97 8.50
N GLY A 78 17.61 -9.29 7.83
CA GLY A 78 18.16 -9.72 6.53
C GLY A 78 17.48 -9.11 5.30
N LEU A 79 16.80 -7.97 5.48
CA LEU A 79 16.16 -7.20 4.42
C LEU A 79 16.79 -5.79 4.30
N ASP A 80 18.09 -5.67 4.58
CA ASP A 80 18.80 -4.38 4.66
C ASP A 80 18.78 -3.58 3.35
N HIS A 81 18.59 -4.27 2.21
CA HIS A 81 18.44 -3.65 0.88
C HIS A 81 17.15 -2.85 0.73
N ILE A 82 16.14 -3.15 1.55
CA ILE A 82 14.86 -2.45 1.53
C ILE A 82 15.04 -1.05 2.09
N ARG A 83 14.61 -0.05 1.33
CA ARG A 83 14.55 1.33 1.81
C ARG A 83 13.20 1.60 2.47
N VAL A 84 13.22 2.33 3.58
CA VAL A 84 11.99 2.71 4.29
C VAL A 84 11.85 4.21 4.25
N TRP A 85 10.65 4.72 3.99
CA TRP A 85 10.34 6.15 4.00
C TRP A 85 9.18 6.45 4.93
N GLN A 86 9.26 7.57 5.62
CA GLN A 86 8.17 8.14 6.39
C GLN A 86 7.50 9.26 5.59
N ALA A 87 6.20 9.14 5.36
CA ALA A 87 5.42 10.24 4.83
C ALA A 87 5.23 11.33 5.89
N ALA A 88 5.34 12.58 5.48
CA ALA A 88 4.91 13.78 6.21
C ALA A 88 3.80 14.44 5.39
N ALA A 89 2.68 14.76 6.04
CA ALA A 89 1.60 15.49 5.39
C ALA A 89 1.91 16.98 5.38
N ASN A 90 1.70 17.63 4.23
CA ASN A 90 1.68 19.08 4.09
C ASN A 90 0.23 19.51 3.82
N PRO A 91 -0.55 19.84 4.88
CA PRO A 91 -1.98 20.10 4.74
C PRO A 91 -2.28 21.35 3.92
N GLU A 92 -1.39 22.35 3.93
CA GLU A 92 -1.57 23.60 3.20
C GLU A 92 -1.51 23.40 1.69
N GLN A 93 -0.70 22.43 1.24
CA GLN A 93 -0.53 22.11 -0.18
C GLN A 93 -1.31 20.87 -0.62
N GLY A 94 -1.89 20.12 0.32
CA GLY A 94 -2.57 18.86 0.04
C GLY A 94 -1.62 17.76 -0.45
N THR A 95 -0.34 17.81 -0.09
CA THR A 95 0.71 16.90 -0.56
C THR A 95 1.24 15.99 0.55
N LEU A 96 1.88 14.90 0.13
CA LEU A 96 2.69 14.03 0.99
C LEU A 96 4.15 14.14 0.54
N GLU A 97 5.04 14.39 1.49
CA GLU A 97 6.48 14.33 1.29
C GLU A 97 7.03 13.06 1.95
N PHE A 98 8.03 12.43 1.34
CA PHE A 98 8.59 11.18 1.84
C PHE A 98 10.06 11.37 2.23
N GLN A 99 10.35 11.15 3.51
CA GLN A 99 11.69 11.27 4.06
C GLN A 99 12.25 9.87 4.31
N PRO A 100 13.48 9.56 3.87
CA PRO A 100 14.09 8.27 4.16
C PRO A 100 14.24 8.09 5.68
N LEU A 101 13.87 6.91 6.17
CA LEU A 101 14.16 6.46 7.51
C LEU A 101 15.49 5.72 7.45
N GLU A 102 16.57 6.43 7.78
CA GLU A 102 17.86 5.82 8.02
C GLU A 102 17.97 5.45 9.51
N LEU A 103 18.60 4.29 9.78
CA LEU A 103 19.02 3.91 11.13
C LEU A 103 20.33 4.62 11.46
#